data_AF-A0A4U0VMD2-F1
#
_entry.id   AF-A0A4U0VMD2-F1
#
_cell.length_a   1.000
_cell.length_b   1.000
_cell.length_c   1.000
_cell.angle_alpha   90.00
_cell.angle_beta   90.00
_cell.angle_gamma   90.00
#
_symmetry.space_group_name_H-M   'P 1'
#
loop_
_entity.id
_entity.type
_entity.pdbx_description
1 polymer ?
#
loop_
_entity_poly.entity_id
_entity_poly.type
_entity_poly.pdbx_seq_one_letter_code
_entity_poly.pdbx_strand_id
1 'polypeptide(L)'
;MPVNDVNNLNTPFPVVDADPHFNRVVRYFRPADYGIWAAGTVAAPAILYGLEMADSTLPRGMKPHPSGRFLHLRSTLRMTTFLGFAGGFLLAYQNSSLRLWGWKENHREQERDLVELGQLAKEGKPLYGETDLPEYIQGVAHRNSMWSQLKFGVLPWFNFVNHQHHGTDPAKYKEES
;
A
#
# COMPACT_ATOMS: atom_id res chain seq x y z
N MET A 1 3.06 -18.85 -24.16
CA MET A 1 2.80 -17.46 -24.64
C MET A 1 4.14 -16.75 -24.67
N PRO A 2 4.43 -15.88 -25.66
CA PRO A 2 5.70 -15.18 -25.70
C PRO A 2 5.88 -14.41 -24.38
N VAL A 3 7.09 -14.46 -23.84
CA VAL A 3 7.48 -13.81 -22.58
C VAL A 3 7.00 -12.37 -22.65
N ASN A 4 5.95 -12.05 -21.90
CA ASN A 4 5.28 -10.77 -22.01
C ASN A 4 6.29 -9.68 -21.68
N ASP A 5 6.45 -8.75 -22.62
CA ASP A 5 7.21 -7.50 -22.52
C ASP A 5 6.50 -6.50 -21.58
N VAL A 6 6.01 -6.98 -20.43
CA VAL A 6 5.46 -6.15 -19.33
C VAL A 6 6.53 -5.25 -18.71
N ASN A 7 7.80 -5.45 -19.08
CA ASN A 7 8.93 -4.58 -18.76
C ASN A 7 8.88 -3.23 -19.50
N ASN A 8 8.04 -3.06 -20.52
CA ASN A 8 7.97 -1.81 -21.29
C ASN A 8 6.85 -0.88 -20.78
N LEU A 9 6.64 -0.84 -19.47
CA LEU A 9 6.01 0.33 -18.86
C LEU A 9 7.04 1.44 -19.00
N ASN A 10 6.74 2.47 -19.80
CA ASN A 10 7.61 3.64 -19.98
C ASN A 10 7.67 4.46 -18.67
N THR A 11 8.32 3.88 -17.66
CA THR A 11 8.40 4.39 -16.30
C THR A 11 9.73 5.11 -16.10
N PRO A 12 9.75 6.19 -15.31
CA PRO A 12 10.95 6.97 -15.09
C PRO A 12 12.06 6.18 -14.37
N PHE A 13 11.70 5.13 -13.62
CA PHE A 13 12.64 4.27 -12.91
C PHE A 13 12.42 2.78 -13.27
N PRO A 14 13.44 1.91 -13.09
CA PRO A 14 13.31 0.47 -13.31
C PRO A 14 12.21 -0.15 -12.44
N VAL A 15 11.43 -1.06 -13.03
CA VAL A 15 10.38 -1.80 -12.32
C VAL A 15 11.04 -2.85 -11.41
N VAL A 16 10.63 -2.88 -10.14
CA VAL A 16 11.03 -3.90 -9.16
C VAL A 16 10.04 -5.05 -9.19
N ASP A 17 8.75 -4.73 -9.11
CA ASP A 17 7.67 -5.70 -9.03
C ASP A 17 6.35 -5.07 -9.51
N ALA A 18 5.75 -5.63 -10.56
CA ALA A 18 4.51 -5.15 -11.17
C ALA A 18 3.25 -5.49 -10.36
N ASP A 19 3.27 -6.56 -9.54
CA ASP A 19 2.13 -6.96 -8.72
C ASP A 19 2.61 -7.50 -7.36
N PRO A 20 3.10 -6.60 -6.49
CA PRO A 20 3.76 -7.00 -5.27
C PRO A 20 2.78 -7.58 -4.25
N HIS A 21 3.19 -8.69 -3.62
CA HIS A 21 2.43 -9.31 -2.54
C HIS A 21 2.20 -8.32 -1.37
N PHE A 22 1.06 -8.40 -0.70
CA PHE A 22 0.67 -7.49 0.39
C PHE A 22 1.77 -7.28 1.44
N ASN A 23 2.32 -8.38 1.94
CA ASN A 23 3.39 -8.34 2.93
C ASN A 23 4.65 -7.65 2.43
N ARG A 24 4.96 -7.78 1.13
CA ARG A 24 6.10 -7.14 0.49
C ARG A 24 5.91 -5.62 0.48
N VAL A 25 4.75 -5.15 0.04
CA VAL A 25 4.45 -3.71 0.01
C VAL A 25 4.58 -3.06 1.39
N VAL A 26 4.02 -3.70 2.42
CA VAL A 26 4.07 -3.21 3.81
C VAL A 26 5.50 -3.23 4.37
N ARG A 27 6.28 -4.28 4.10
CA ARG A 27 7.70 -4.34 4.49
C ARG A 27 8.55 -3.27 3.80
N TYR A 28 8.13 -2.79 2.63
CA TYR A 28 8.84 -1.78 1.84
C TYR A 28 8.38 -0.34 2.20
N PHE A 29 7.58 -0.17 3.26
CA PHE A 29 7.27 1.17 3.77
C PHE A 29 8.53 1.90 4.22
N ARG A 30 8.69 3.11 3.70
CA ARG A 30 9.66 4.09 4.17
C ARG A 30 9.10 4.79 5.41
N PRO A 31 9.95 5.41 6.26
CA PRO A 31 9.48 6.25 7.36
C PRO A 31 8.47 7.33 6.94
N ALA A 32 8.62 7.86 5.72
CA ALA A 32 7.66 8.80 5.15
C ALA A 32 6.26 8.22 4.97
N ASP A 33 6.11 6.94 4.63
CA ASP A 33 4.79 6.31 4.46
C ASP A 33 4.08 6.14 5.81
N TYR A 34 4.82 5.79 6.86
CA TYR A 34 4.29 5.81 8.24
C TYR A 34 3.90 7.22 8.67
N GLY A 35 4.67 8.24 8.25
CA GLY A 35 4.32 9.64 8.45
C GLY A 35 2.99 10.01 7.79
N ILE A 36 2.78 9.59 6.54
CA ILE A 36 1.51 9.78 5.82
C ILE A 36 0.36 9.05 6.52
N TRP A 37 0.59 7.83 6.99
CA TRP A 37 -0.42 7.06 7.71
C TRP A 37 -0.82 7.71 9.03
N ALA A 38 0.17 8.15 9.82
CA ALA A 38 -0.05 8.89 11.05
C ALA A 38 -0.77 10.22 10.77
N ALA A 39 -0.35 10.96 9.74
CA ALA A 39 -0.98 12.21 9.32
C ALA A 39 -2.45 11.99 8.95
N GLY A 40 -2.76 10.96 8.14
CA GLY A 40 -4.13 10.61 7.78
C GLY A 40 -5.00 10.29 9.00
N THR A 41 -4.44 9.55 9.96
CA THR A 41 -5.12 9.15 11.21
C THR A 41 -5.56 10.35 12.05
N VAL A 42 -4.73 11.39 12.13
CA VAL A 42 -5.02 12.59 12.94
C VAL A 42 -5.72 13.69 12.14
N ALA A 43 -5.53 13.76 10.82
CA ALA A 43 -6.10 14.82 9.99
C ALA A 43 -7.63 14.80 9.99
N ALA A 44 -8.25 13.65 9.77
CA ALA A 44 -9.71 13.53 9.73
C ALA A 44 -10.41 13.98 11.04
N PRO A 45 -10.03 13.46 12.23
CA PRO A 45 -10.62 13.94 13.49
C PRO A 45 -10.23 15.38 13.82
N ALA A 46 -9.02 15.84 13.46
CA ALA A 46 -8.61 17.23 13.69
C ALA A 46 -9.40 18.22 12.83
N ILE A 47 -9.67 17.89 11.57
CA ILE A 47 -10.53 18.70 10.69
C ILE A 47 -11.94 18.76 11.24
N LEU A 48 -12.52 17.61 11.62
CA LEU A 48 -13.86 17.58 12.23
C LEU A 48 -13.92 18.44 13.51
N TYR A 49 -12.89 18.34 14.35
CA TYR A 49 -12.79 19.15 15.55
C TYR A 49 -12.68 20.65 15.25
N GLY A 50 -11.85 21.03 14.27
CA GLY A 50 -11.70 22.42 13.83
C GLY A 50 -12.99 22.98 13.24
N LEU A 51 -13.75 22.17 12.50
CA LEU A 51 -15.07 22.55 11.97
C LEU A 51 -16.07 22.79 13.10
N GLU A 52 -16.15 21.91 14.10
CA GLU A 52 -17.01 22.13 15.27
C GLU A 52 -16.62 23.38 16.06
N MET A 53 -15.33 23.73 16.10
CA MET A 53 -14.85 24.97 16.72
C MET A 53 -15.26 26.21 15.93
N ALA A 54 -15.31 26.12 14.61
CA ALA A 54 -15.68 27.23 13.73
C ALA A 54 -17.20 27.43 13.67
N ASP A 55 -17.97 26.34 13.57
CA ASP A 55 -19.43 26.34 13.58
C ASP A 55 -19.92 25.13 14.38
N SER A 56 -20.51 25.40 15.55
CA SER A 56 -20.90 24.33 16.47
C SER A 56 -22.25 23.75 16.07
N THR A 57 -22.32 22.42 16.08
CA THR A 57 -23.55 21.66 15.85
C THR A 57 -24.51 21.68 17.05
N LEU A 58 -24.10 22.27 18.18
CA LEU A 58 -24.93 22.38 19.38
C LEU A 58 -26.13 23.30 19.15
N PRO A 59 -27.31 22.98 19.72
CA PRO A 59 -28.47 23.86 19.67
C PRO A 59 -28.14 25.25 20.21
N ARG A 60 -28.65 26.29 19.54
CA ARG A 60 -28.42 27.69 19.91
C ARG A 60 -28.84 27.93 21.38
N GLY A 61 -27.88 28.30 22.22
CA GLY A 61 -28.08 28.53 23.66
C GLY A 61 -27.67 27.38 24.58
N MET A 62 -27.34 26.20 24.03
CA MET A 62 -26.82 25.08 24.80
C MET A 62 -25.32 25.28 25.05
N LYS A 63 -24.95 25.53 26.31
CA LYS A 63 -23.54 25.65 26.69
C LYS A 63 -22.91 24.26 26.72
N PRO A 64 -21.68 24.10 26.19
CA PRO A 64 -20.98 22.84 26.29
C PRO A 64 -20.80 22.41 27.75
N HIS A 65 -20.92 21.12 28.03
CA HIS A 65 -20.82 20.59 29.40
C HIS A 65 -19.47 20.99 30.03
N PRO A 66 -19.44 21.48 31.28
CA PRO A 66 -18.21 21.97 31.92
C PRO A 66 -17.11 20.91 32.05
N SER A 67 -17.47 19.62 32.11
CA SER A 67 -16.51 18.50 32.13
C SER A 67 -16.23 17.86 30.76
N GLY A 68 -16.79 18.41 29.67
CA GLY A 68 -16.60 17.83 28.35
C GLY A 68 -17.32 18.59 27.25
N ARG A 69 -16.68 19.66 26.76
CA ARG A 69 -17.18 20.52 25.65
C ARG A 69 -17.53 19.74 24.38
N PHE A 70 -17.05 18.50 24.24
CA PHE A 70 -17.16 17.68 23.03
C PHE A 70 -17.56 16.22 23.33
N LEU A 71 -18.25 15.97 24.44
CA LEU A 71 -18.69 14.61 24.77
C LEU A 71 -19.60 14.01 23.68
N HIS A 72 -20.38 14.86 23.00
CA HIS A 72 -21.28 14.48 21.90
C HIS A 72 -20.53 14.03 20.64
N LEU A 73 -19.31 14.51 20.43
CA LEU A 73 -18.49 14.15 19.27
C LEU A 73 -17.66 12.89 19.48
N ARG A 74 -17.68 12.26 20.65
CA ARG A 74 -16.80 11.11 20.96
C ARG A 74 -16.94 9.98 19.93
N SER A 75 -18.16 9.60 19.59
CA SER A 75 -18.41 8.54 18.61
C SER A 75 -17.97 8.96 17.21
N THR A 76 -18.27 10.21 16.82
CA THR A 76 -17.88 10.77 15.51
C THR A 76 -16.37 10.84 15.37
N LEU A 77 -15.67 11.35 16.39
CA LEU A 77 -14.21 11.43 16.43
C LEU A 77 -13.57 10.05 16.30
N ARG A 78 -14.07 9.03 17.03
CA ARG A 78 -13.60 7.64 16.88
C ARG A 78 -13.77 7.12 15.46
N MET A 79 -14.93 7.37 14.85
CA MET A 79 -15.21 6.95 13.47
C MET A 79 -14.30 7.67 12.46
N THR A 80 -14.12 8.99 12.59
CA THR A 80 -13.24 9.75 11.71
C THR A 80 -11.77 9.38 11.90
N THR A 81 -11.33 9.05 13.11
CA THR A 81 -9.99 8.53 13.36
C THR A 81 -9.81 7.20 12.64
N PHE A 82 -10.79 6.29 12.72
CA PHE A 82 -10.74 5.01 12.00
C PHE A 82 -10.70 5.20 10.48
N LEU A 83 -11.53 6.09 9.93
CA LEU A 83 -11.51 6.39 8.50
C LEU A 83 -10.19 7.04 8.06
N GLY A 84 -9.64 7.95 8.85
CA GLY A 84 -8.33 8.56 8.62
C GLY A 84 -7.20 7.53 8.68
N PHE A 85 -7.28 6.58 9.62
CA PHE A 85 -6.35 5.47 9.73
C PHE A 85 -6.41 4.54 8.51
N ALA A 86 -7.61 4.14 8.09
CA ALA A 86 -7.80 3.28 6.92
C ALA A 86 -7.37 3.99 5.63
N GLY A 87 -7.80 5.23 5.41
CA GLY A 87 -7.40 6.02 4.25
C GLY A 87 -5.91 6.33 4.20
N GLY A 88 -5.31 6.65 5.36
CA GLY A 88 -3.87 6.85 5.50
C GLY A 88 -3.08 5.59 5.17
N PHE A 89 -3.54 4.42 5.61
CA PHE A 89 -2.93 3.13 5.26
C PHE A 89 -3.00 2.87 3.75
N LEU A 90 -4.17 3.07 3.13
CA LEU A 90 -4.33 2.87 1.68
C LEU A 90 -3.42 3.81 0.87
N LEU A 91 -3.27 5.06 1.29
CA LEU A 91 -2.37 6.01 0.64
C LEU A 91 -0.89 5.64 0.82
N ALA A 92 -0.50 5.17 2.01
CA ALA A 92 0.83 4.64 2.28
C ALA A 92 1.12 3.39 1.42
N TYR A 93 0.16 2.48 1.33
CA TYR A 93 0.23 1.29 0.49
C TYR A 93 0.39 1.66 -0.98
N GLN A 94 -0.45 2.57 -1.48
CA GLN A 94 -0.37 3.07 -2.86
C GLN A 94 1.00 3.71 -3.12
N ASN A 95 1.52 4.54 -2.21
CA ASN A 95 2.82 5.17 -2.37
C ASN A 95 3.99 4.17 -2.45
N SER A 96 3.92 3.08 -1.68
CA SER A 96 4.89 2.00 -1.73
C SER A 96 4.80 1.22 -3.05
N SER A 97 3.58 0.87 -3.49
CA SER A 97 3.36 0.21 -4.79
C SER A 97 3.87 1.06 -5.97
N LEU A 98 3.65 2.38 -5.95
CA LEU A 98 4.16 3.30 -6.98
C LEU A 98 5.69 3.29 -7.11
N ARG A 99 6.42 3.07 -6.01
CA ARG A 99 7.89 2.90 -6.04
C ARG A 99 8.27 1.55 -6.64
N LEU A 100 7.57 0.47 -6.27
CA LEU A 100 7.83 -0.86 -6.83
C LEU A 100 7.55 -0.92 -8.34
N TRP A 101 6.57 -0.16 -8.83
CA TRP A 101 6.28 0.01 -10.26
C TRP A 101 7.24 0.95 -11.00
N GLY A 102 8.21 1.58 -10.33
CA GLY A 102 9.15 2.50 -10.95
C GLY A 102 8.53 3.86 -11.35
N TRP A 103 7.35 4.22 -10.85
CA TRP A 103 6.73 5.54 -11.09
C TRP A 103 7.29 6.62 -10.17
N LYS A 104 7.96 6.20 -9.09
CA LYS A 104 8.66 7.04 -8.12
C LYS A 104 10.08 6.50 -7.94
N GLU A 105 10.95 7.35 -7.41
CA GLU A 105 12.32 6.96 -7.05
C GLU A 105 12.28 5.72 -6.13
N ASN A 106 13.07 4.71 -6.49
CA ASN A 106 13.01 3.38 -5.90
C ASN A 106 14.39 2.70 -5.80
N HIS A 107 15.48 3.46 -5.73
CA HIS A 107 16.84 2.90 -5.67
C HIS A 107 17.03 1.99 -4.46
N ARG A 108 16.57 2.44 -3.29
CA ARG A 108 16.61 1.65 -2.05
C ARG A 108 15.83 0.34 -2.17
N GLU A 109 14.68 0.36 -2.83
CA GLU A 109 13.84 -0.82 -3.03
C GLU A 109 14.48 -1.81 -4.01
N GLN A 110 15.15 -1.32 -5.06
CA GLN A 110 15.92 -2.16 -5.98
C GLN A 110 17.07 -2.88 -5.26
N GLU A 111 17.89 -2.16 -4.49
CA GLU A 111 18.99 -2.78 -3.73
C GLU A 111 18.48 -3.84 -2.76
N ARG A 112 17.39 -3.54 -2.03
CA ARG A 112 16.80 -4.47 -1.07
C ARG A 112 16.22 -5.70 -1.74
N ASP A 113 15.61 -5.53 -2.91
CA ASP A 113 15.09 -6.61 -3.74
C ASP A 113 16.20 -7.53 -4.24
N LEU A 114 17.29 -6.97 -4.77
CA LEU A 114 18.46 -7.74 -5.22
C LEU A 114 19.07 -8.56 -4.09
N VAL A 115 19.21 -7.98 -2.89
CA VAL A 115 19.72 -8.70 -1.71
C VAL A 115 18.75 -9.80 -1.26
N GLU A 116 17.46 -9.50 -1.11
CA GLU A 116 16.45 -10.45 -0.63
C GLU A 116 16.28 -11.62 -1.62
N LEU A 117 16.11 -11.34 -2.91
CA LEU A 117 15.88 -12.37 -3.92
C LEU A 117 17.17 -13.07 -4.36
N GLY A 118 18.30 -12.38 -4.36
CA GLY A 118 19.62 -13.00 -4.58
C GLY A 118 19.94 -14.00 -3.47
N GLN A 119 19.64 -13.69 -2.21
CA GLN A 119 19.78 -14.66 -1.12
C GLN A 119 18.87 -15.88 -1.31
N LEU A 120 17.61 -15.69 -1.67
CA LEU A 120 16.69 -16.80 -1.95
C LEU A 120 17.17 -17.66 -3.13
N ALA A 121 17.71 -17.04 -4.18
CA ALA A 121 18.31 -17.73 -5.32
C ALA A 121 19.50 -18.60 -4.88
N LYS A 122 20.40 -18.08 -4.04
CA LYS A 122 21.54 -18.82 -3.46
C LYS A 122 21.10 -20.00 -2.60
N GLU A 123 20.01 -19.81 -1.85
CA GLU A 123 19.43 -20.86 -1.01
C GLU A 123 18.59 -21.88 -1.81
N GLY A 124 18.43 -21.69 -3.12
CA GLY A 124 17.63 -22.56 -3.97
C GLY A 124 16.11 -22.50 -3.67
N LYS A 125 15.66 -21.45 -2.99
CA LYS A 125 14.25 -21.26 -2.61
C LYS A 125 13.48 -20.53 -3.72
N PRO A 126 12.15 -20.71 -3.79
CA PRO A 126 11.32 -19.97 -4.73
C PRO A 126 11.35 -18.47 -4.42
N LEU A 127 11.64 -17.65 -5.44
CA LEU A 127 11.83 -16.20 -5.32
C LEU A 127 10.58 -15.48 -4.80
N TYR A 128 9.41 -15.89 -5.29
CA TYR A 128 8.13 -15.25 -4.98
C TYR A 128 7.25 -16.10 -4.04
N GLY A 129 7.86 -17.02 -3.29
CA GLY A 129 7.18 -17.91 -2.36
C GLY A 129 6.49 -19.12 -3.02
N GLU A 130 5.90 -19.95 -2.17
CA GLU A 130 5.16 -21.16 -2.58
C GLU A 130 3.66 -20.91 -2.61
N THR A 131 2.94 -21.63 -3.46
CA THR A 131 1.48 -21.59 -3.55
C THR A 131 0.93 -22.96 -3.91
N ASP A 132 -0.18 -23.33 -3.28
CA ASP A 132 -0.93 -24.55 -3.60
C ASP A 132 -1.93 -24.32 -4.75
N LEU A 133 -2.00 -23.11 -5.29
CA LEU A 133 -2.95 -22.74 -6.33
C LEU A 133 -2.49 -23.23 -7.71
N PRO A 134 -3.41 -23.76 -8.55
CA PRO A 134 -3.11 -24.07 -9.94
C PRO A 134 -2.63 -22.82 -10.71
N GLU A 135 -1.71 -23.01 -11.66
CA GLU A 135 -1.13 -21.92 -12.47
C GLU A 135 -2.21 -21.03 -13.13
N TYR A 136 -3.31 -21.62 -13.61
CA TYR A 136 -4.44 -20.86 -14.14
C TYR A 136 -5.03 -19.88 -13.12
N ILE A 137 -5.22 -20.32 -11.87
CA ILE A 137 -5.79 -19.49 -10.79
C ILE A 137 -4.80 -18.40 -10.39
N GLN A 138 -3.50 -18.69 -10.38
CA GLN A 138 -2.47 -17.68 -10.16
C GLN A 138 -2.53 -16.58 -11.24
N GLY A 139 -2.72 -16.96 -12.51
CA GLY A 139 -2.91 -16.00 -13.60
C GLY A 139 -4.19 -15.16 -13.48
N VAL A 140 -5.29 -15.76 -13.00
CA VAL A 140 -6.54 -15.02 -12.71
C VAL A 140 -6.35 -14.06 -11.56
N ALA A 141 -5.70 -14.49 -10.48
CA ALA A 141 -5.38 -13.66 -9.32
C ALA A 141 -4.56 -12.44 -9.75
N HIS A 142 -3.45 -12.66 -10.48
CA HIS A 142 -2.60 -11.60 -11.01
C HIS A 142 -3.38 -10.55 -11.82
N ARG A 143 -4.23 -10.98 -12.76
CA ARG A 143 -5.04 -10.05 -13.58
C ARG A 143 -6.03 -9.22 -12.77
N ASN A 144 -6.45 -9.71 -11.60
CA ASN A 144 -7.34 -8.97 -10.71
C ASN A 144 -6.56 -8.04 -9.76
N SER A 145 -5.35 -8.41 -9.34
CA SER A 145 -4.53 -7.63 -8.40
C SER A 145 -3.64 -6.58 -9.07
N MET A 146 -3.20 -6.83 -10.29
CA MET A 146 -2.35 -5.92 -11.06
C MET A 146 -2.98 -4.54 -11.18
N TRP A 147 -2.26 -3.52 -10.72
CA TRP A 147 -2.65 -2.11 -10.68
C TRP A 147 -3.90 -1.76 -9.84
N SER A 148 -4.44 -2.70 -9.08
CA SER A 148 -5.64 -2.49 -8.26
C SER A 148 -5.50 -1.35 -7.24
N GLN A 149 -4.27 -1.05 -6.83
CA GLN A 149 -3.93 0.04 -5.91
C GLN A 149 -4.26 1.43 -6.46
N LEU A 150 -4.41 1.58 -7.78
CA LEU A 150 -4.87 2.82 -8.41
C LEU A 150 -6.37 3.09 -8.19
N LYS A 151 -7.12 2.08 -7.73
CA LYS A 151 -8.58 2.12 -7.57
C LYS A 151 -9.05 1.92 -6.13
N PHE A 152 -8.18 2.17 -5.15
CA PHE A 152 -8.53 2.12 -3.73
C PHE A 152 -9.68 3.04 -3.30
N GLY A 153 -9.95 4.11 -4.06
CA GLY A 153 -11.14 4.94 -3.83
C GLY A 153 -12.48 4.25 -4.14
N VAL A 154 -12.46 3.13 -4.89
CA VAL A 154 -13.65 2.33 -5.22
C VAL A 154 -13.67 1.04 -4.42
N LEU A 155 -12.58 0.27 -4.48
CA LEU A 155 -12.48 -1.02 -3.81
C LEU A 155 -11.02 -1.26 -3.38
N PRO A 156 -10.74 -1.45 -2.09
CA PRO A 156 -9.42 -1.90 -1.64
C PRO A 156 -9.21 -3.35 -2.05
N TRP A 157 -8.30 -3.57 -2.99
CA TRP A 157 -7.94 -4.90 -3.48
C TRP A 157 -6.43 -5.09 -3.45
N PHE A 158 -5.97 -6.26 -2.99
CA PHE A 158 -4.57 -6.52 -2.72
C PHE A 158 -4.15 -7.89 -3.27
N ASN A 159 -2.85 -8.04 -3.55
CA ASN A 159 -2.29 -9.34 -3.90
C ASN A 159 -1.98 -10.16 -2.63
N PHE A 160 -2.67 -11.28 -2.45
CA PHE A 160 -2.41 -12.28 -1.41
C PHE A 160 -1.97 -13.63 -1.98
N VAL A 161 -1.69 -13.69 -3.27
CA VAL A 161 -1.33 -14.91 -3.98
C VAL A 161 0.14 -14.81 -4.38
N ASN A 162 0.92 -15.79 -3.94
CA ASN A 162 2.26 -16.00 -4.48
C ASN A 162 2.12 -16.55 -5.90
N HIS A 163 2.47 -15.76 -6.91
CA HIS A 163 2.43 -16.14 -8.33
C HIS A 163 3.76 -15.78 -9.01
N GLN A 164 4.01 -16.22 -10.24
CA GLN A 164 5.27 -15.90 -10.93
C GLN A 164 5.20 -14.63 -11.81
N HIS A 165 4.04 -13.99 -11.90
CA HIS A 165 3.79 -12.85 -12.78
C HIS A 165 4.14 -11.50 -12.13
N HIS A 166 5.44 -11.21 -11.99
CA HIS A 166 5.92 -9.98 -11.35
C HIS A 166 6.47 -8.92 -12.33
N GLY A 167 6.44 -9.21 -13.63
CA GLY A 167 6.87 -8.26 -14.66
C GLY A 167 8.34 -7.86 -14.54
N THR A 168 9.18 -8.79 -14.13
CA THR A 168 10.65 -8.70 -14.15
C THR A 168 11.24 -10.05 -14.52
N ASP A 169 12.42 -10.06 -15.15
CA ASP A 169 13.13 -11.30 -15.46
C ASP A 169 13.78 -11.86 -14.19
N PRO A 170 13.39 -13.07 -13.71
CA PRO A 170 14.00 -13.68 -12.54
C PRO A 170 15.47 -14.10 -12.74
N ALA A 171 15.96 -14.16 -13.99
CA ALA A 171 17.34 -14.52 -14.29
C ALA A 171 18.36 -13.56 -13.67
N LYS A 172 18.01 -12.27 -13.54
CA LYS A 172 18.91 -11.22 -13.02
C LYS A 172 19.44 -11.52 -11.60
N TYR A 173 18.66 -12.24 -10.78
CA TYR A 173 19.09 -12.61 -9.42
C TYR A 173 20.07 -13.78 -9.39
N LYS A 174 20.11 -14.60 -10.44
CA LYS A 174 21.03 -15.74 -10.55
C LYS A 174 22.41 -15.30 -11.03
N GLU A 175 22.49 -14.26 -11.84
CA GLU A 175 23.75 -13.73 -12.38
C GLU A 175 24.57 -12.97 -11.32
N GLU A 176 23.90 -12.33 -10.36
CA GLU A 176 24.53 -11.65 -9.23
C GLU A 176 24.81 -12.57 -8.02
N SER A 177 24.50 -13.87 -8.14
CA SER A 177 24.63 -14.85 -7.05
C SER A 177 26.04 -15.44 -6.91
#